data_AF-A0AB74LZZ5-F1
#
_entry.id   AF-A0AB74LZZ5-F1
#
_cell.length_a   1.000
_cell.length_b   1.000
_cell.length_c   1.000
_cell.angle_alpha   90.00
_cell.angle_beta   90.00
_cell.angle_gamma   90.00
#
_symmetry.space_group_name_H-M   'P 1'
#
loop_
_entity.id
_entity.type
_entity.pdbx_description
1 polymer ?
#
loop_
_entity_poly.entity_id
_entity_poly.type
_entity_poly.pdbx_seq_one_letter_code
_entity_poly.pdbx_strand_id
1 'polypeptide(L)'
;MTQNCQCPIVYCFRICTIIDFITCEIISMIAYRCEKAALKTRIRQSRRRIGHSNDLMALSRLAIDRSREAIRSSSTRFAPAWQEPKHAVSVGAVQTLLADMNGEALDAVVEDFSAAYREAVATGNDEAADIVRKALVILGRHLAKSLGPKAAGVSIN
;
A
#
# COMPACT_ATOMS: atom_id res chain seq x y z
N MET A 1 -97.23 -24.56 16.51
CA MET A 1 -96.87 -23.84 15.27
C MET A 1 -95.36 -23.70 15.23
N THR A 2 -94.69 -24.68 14.63
CA THR A 2 -93.23 -24.77 14.54
C THR A 2 -92.77 -24.12 13.24
N GLN A 3 -92.23 -22.90 13.30
CA GLN A 3 -91.53 -22.29 12.18
C GLN A 3 -90.13 -22.92 12.09
N ASN A 4 -89.99 -23.89 11.17
CA ASN A 4 -88.71 -24.40 10.72
C ASN A 4 -87.99 -23.30 9.94
N CYS A 5 -87.07 -22.59 10.58
CA CYS A 5 -86.05 -21.79 9.89
C CYS A 5 -84.98 -22.73 9.31
N GLN A 6 -85.31 -23.35 8.17
CA GLN A 6 -84.33 -24.04 7.34
C GLN A 6 -83.46 -22.99 6.65
N CYS A 7 -82.35 -22.62 7.30
CA CYS A 7 -81.31 -21.80 6.67
C CYS A 7 -80.70 -22.61 5.51
N PRO A 8 -80.71 -22.12 4.25
CA PRO A 8 -80.24 -22.90 3.13
C PRO A 8 -78.72 -23.06 3.21
N ILE A 9 -78.26 -24.30 3.31
CA ILE A 9 -76.84 -24.73 3.39
C ILE A 9 -75.98 -24.07 2.29
N VAL A 10 -76.59 -23.75 1.14
CA VAL A 10 -75.95 -23.06 0.01
C VAL A 10 -75.53 -21.62 0.36
N TYR A 11 -76.28 -20.91 1.20
CA TYR A 11 -75.92 -19.55 1.64
C TYR A 11 -74.74 -19.56 2.61
N CYS A 12 -74.69 -20.53 3.54
CA CYS A 12 -73.55 -20.71 4.44
C CYS A 12 -72.27 -21.02 3.67
N PHE A 13 -72.34 -21.92 2.68
CA PHE A 13 -71.17 -22.30 1.88
C PHE A 13 -70.62 -21.12 1.07
N ARG A 14 -71.51 -20.32 0.47
CA ARG A 14 -71.13 -19.15 -0.33
C ARG A 14 -70.55 -18.03 0.54
N ILE A 15 -71.09 -17.80 1.74
CA ILE A 15 -70.57 -16.83 2.70
C ILE A 15 -69.19 -17.25 3.21
N CYS A 16 -68.98 -18.54 3.54
CA CYS A 16 -67.65 -19.05 3.92
C CYS A 16 -66.61 -18.81 2.82
N THR A 17 -66.91 -19.14 1.56
CA THR A 17 -65.96 -18.93 0.45
C THR A 17 -65.60 -17.46 0.21
N ILE A 18 -66.54 -16.54 0.47
CA ILE A 18 -66.30 -15.10 0.33
C ILE A 18 -65.45 -14.58 1.49
N ILE A 19 -65.69 -15.05 2.72
CA ILE A 19 -64.90 -14.69 3.89
C ILE A 19 -63.46 -15.22 3.74
N ASP A 20 -63.28 -16.44 3.25
CA ASP A 20 -61.97 -17.04 3.00
C ASP A 20 -61.20 -16.29 1.90
N PHE A 21 -61.90 -15.82 0.86
CA PHE A 21 -61.29 -15.01 -0.20
C PHE A 21 -60.85 -13.63 0.32
N ILE A 22 -61.70 -12.94 1.06
CA ILE A 22 -61.40 -11.62 1.64
C ILE A 22 -60.25 -11.71 2.65
N THR A 23 -60.24 -12.74 3.49
CA THR A 23 -59.16 -12.96 4.46
C THR A 23 -57.84 -13.27 3.76
N CYS A 24 -57.84 -14.06 2.69
CA CYS A 24 -56.64 -14.36 1.89
C CYS A 24 -56.04 -13.10 1.23
N GLU A 25 -56.88 -12.24 0.65
CA GLU A 25 -56.43 -10.96 0.07
C GLU A 25 -55.86 -10.00 1.14
N ILE A 26 -56.52 -9.91 2.30
CA ILE A 26 -56.05 -9.06 3.41
C ILE A 26 -54.69 -9.57 3.92
N ILE A 27 -54.54 -10.88 4.11
CA ILE A 27 -53.27 -11.50 4.53
C ILE A 27 -52.17 -11.23 3.50
N SER A 28 -52.46 -11.37 2.20
CA SER A 28 -51.52 -11.09 1.12
C SER A 28 -51.09 -9.62 1.08
N MET A 29 -52.04 -8.70 1.27
CA MET A 29 -51.74 -7.26 1.34
C MET A 29 -50.88 -6.90 2.56
N ILE A 30 -51.14 -7.51 3.72
CA ILE A 30 -50.34 -7.32 4.93
C ILE A 30 -48.93 -7.87 4.72
N ALA A 31 -48.78 -9.07 4.14
CA ALA A 31 -47.48 -9.66 3.82
C ALA A 31 -46.66 -8.75 2.89
N TYR A 32 -47.27 -8.26 1.82
CA TYR A 32 -46.63 -7.33 0.89
C TYR A 32 -46.18 -6.02 1.57
N ARG A 33 -47.01 -5.47 2.47
CA ARG A 33 -46.65 -4.27 3.25
C ARG A 33 -45.50 -4.54 4.22
N CYS A 34 -45.48 -5.70 4.85
CA CYS A 34 -44.39 -6.13 5.73
C CYS A 34 -43.07 -6.29 4.97
N GLU A 35 -43.09 -6.95 3.81
CA GLU A 35 -41.91 -7.09 2.95
C GLU A 35 -41.38 -5.73 2.49
N LYS A 36 -42.28 -4.82 2.07
CA LYS A 36 -41.91 -3.47 1.68
C LYS A 36 -41.31 -2.67 2.83
N ALA A 37 -41.84 -2.82 4.04
CA ALA A 37 -41.29 -2.19 5.24
C ALA A 37 -39.90 -2.76 5.60
N ALA A 38 -39.73 -4.09 5.51
CA ALA A 38 -38.45 -4.76 5.74
C ALA A 38 -37.38 -4.37 4.71
N LEU A 39 -37.76 -4.20 3.43
CA LEU A 39 -36.84 -3.72 2.41
C LEU A 39 -36.42 -2.26 2.69
N LYS A 40 -37.36 -1.40 3.10
CA LYS A 40 -37.09 0.00 3.45
C LYS A 40 -36.15 0.13 4.65
N THR A 41 -36.27 -0.73 5.66
CA THR A 41 -35.34 -0.74 6.81
C THR A 41 -33.95 -1.22 6.39
N ARG A 42 -33.84 -2.27 5.56
CA ARG A 42 -32.55 -2.73 5.01
C ARG A 42 -31.85 -1.65 4.18
N ILE A 43 -32.57 -0.92 3.32
CA ILE A 43 -32.01 0.19 2.54
C ILE A 43 -31.51 1.32 3.46
N ARG A 44 -32.27 1.68 4.50
CA ARG A 44 -31.83 2.69 5.48
C ARG A 44 -30.57 2.26 6.21
N GLN A 45 -30.50 1.00 6.63
CA GLN A 45 -29.32 0.46 7.32
C GLN A 45 -28.10 0.44 6.38
N SER A 46 -28.28 0.04 5.12
CA SER A 46 -27.24 0.11 4.09
C SER A 46 -26.73 1.54 3.87
N ARG A 47 -27.64 2.52 3.72
CA ARG A 47 -27.27 3.94 3.60
C ARG A 47 -26.48 4.46 4.80
N ARG A 48 -26.85 4.07 6.02
CA ARG A 48 -26.09 4.42 7.24
C ARG A 48 -24.68 3.83 7.22
N ARG A 49 -24.54 2.56 6.79
CA ARG A 49 -23.23 1.91 6.65
C ARG A 49 -22.35 2.59 5.61
N ILE A 50 -22.91 2.96 4.47
CA ILE A 50 -22.20 3.72 3.42
C ILE A 50 -21.75 5.08 3.95
N GLY A 51 -22.64 5.81 4.64
CA GLY A 51 -22.28 7.09 5.27
C GLY A 51 -21.11 6.93 6.24
N HIS A 52 -21.19 5.95 7.16
CA HIS A 52 -20.11 5.68 8.10
C HIS A 52 -18.79 5.29 7.42
N SER A 53 -18.85 4.49 6.35
CA SER A 53 -17.66 4.15 5.56
C SER A 53 -17.04 5.37 4.89
N ASN A 54 -17.86 6.30 4.38
CA ASN A 54 -17.38 7.54 3.76
C ASN A 54 -16.70 8.44 4.80
N ASP A 55 -17.25 8.53 6.01
CA ASP A 55 -16.65 9.29 7.11
C ASP A 55 -15.27 8.70 7.50
N LEU A 56 -15.18 7.38 7.60
CA LEU A 56 -13.90 6.69 7.86
C LEU A 56 -12.88 6.90 6.73
N MET A 57 -13.32 6.90 5.47
CA MET A 57 -12.43 7.21 4.34
C MET A 57 -11.97 8.67 4.37
N ALA A 58 -12.83 9.62 4.76
CA ALA A 58 -12.44 11.03 4.90
C ALA A 58 -11.39 11.21 6.00
N LEU A 59 -11.57 10.56 7.15
CA LEU A 59 -10.58 10.55 8.23
C LEU A 59 -9.26 9.91 7.80
N SER A 60 -9.33 8.81 7.04
CA SER A 60 -8.14 8.12 6.52
C SER A 60 -7.37 8.99 5.53
N ARG A 61 -8.07 9.72 4.64
CA ARG A 61 -7.45 10.70 3.73
C ARG A 61 -6.75 11.81 4.49
N LEU A 62 -7.40 12.37 5.51
CA LEU A 62 -6.80 13.38 6.40
C LEU A 62 -5.54 12.86 7.11
N ALA A 63 -5.55 11.61 7.57
CA ALA A 63 -4.38 10.99 8.17
C ALA A 63 -3.23 10.82 7.16
N ILE A 64 -3.52 10.33 5.95
CA ILE A 64 -2.54 10.20 4.87
C ILE A 64 -1.95 11.56 4.49
N ASP A 65 -2.76 12.60 4.37
CA ASP A 65 -2.28 13.94 4.03
C ASP A 65 -1.39 14.50 5.14
N ARG A 66 -1.73 14.29 6.41
CA ARG A 66 -0.83 14.62 7.54
C ARG A 66 0.47 13.83 7.49
N SER A 67 0.42 12.54 7.19
CA SER A 67 1.62 11.71 7.05
C SER A 67 2.49 12.19 5.88
N ARG A 68 1.89 12.57 4.75
CA ARG A 68 2.59 13.15 3.60
C ARG A 68 3.25 14.48 3.94
N GLU A 69 2.58 15.34 4.71
CA GLU A 69 3.16 16.60 5.16
C GLU A 69 4.31 16.38 6.16
N ALA A 70 4.19 15.38 7.04
CA ALA A 70 5.27 14.96 7.93
C ALA A 70 6.48 14.41 7.15
N ILE A 71 6.23 13.60 6.10
CA ILE A 71 7.30 13.12 5.21
C ILE A 71 7.92 14.27 4.44
N ARG A 72 7.14 15.21 3.91
CA ARG A 72 7.64 16.37 3.15
C ARG A 72 8.48 17.32 4.03
N SER A 73 8.03 17.57 5.26
CA SER A 73 8.78 18.37 6.25
C SER A 73 10.01 17.63 6.81
N SER A 74 10.00 16.30 6.81
CA SER A 74 11.18 15.48 7.10
C SER A 74 12.14 15.44 5.91
N SER A 75 11.63 15.30 4.68
CA SER A 75 12.45 15.25 3.47
C SER A 75 13.18 16.58 3.25
N THR A 76 12.61 17.72 3.63
CA THR A 76 13.34 19.00 3.60
C THR A 76 14.46 19.08 4.63
N ARG A 77 14.41 18.30 5.73
CA ARG A 77 15.53 18.16 6.67
C ARG A 77 16.64 17.24 6.13
N PHE A 78 16.30 16.28 5.28
CA PHE A 78 17.27 15.39 4.62
C PHE A 78 17.74 15.87 3.23
N ALA A 79 17.05 16.86 2.64
CA ALA A 79 17.38 17.46 1.34
C ALA A 79 18.72 18.21 1.25
N PRO A 80 19.42 18.66 2.31
CA PRO A 80 20.74 19.25 2.12
C PRO A 80 21.83 18.21 1.81
N ALA A 81 21.58 16.90 1.99
CA ALA A 81 22.59 15.87 1.78
C ALA A 81 22.69 15.37 0.32
N TRP A 82 21.69 15.67 -0.53
CA TRP A 82 21.65 15.26 -1.94
C TRP A 82 21.84 16.43 -2.91
N GLN A 83 22.29 17.59 -2.43
CA GLN A 83 22.94 18.52 -3.35
C GLN A 83 24.20 17.80 -3.85
N GLU A 84 24.18 17.44 -5.13
CA GLU A 84 25.36 17.02 -5.88
C GLU A 84 26.57 17.77 -5.34
N PRO A 85 27.65 17.10 -4.94
CA PRO A 85 28.89 17.80 -4.76
C PRO A 85 29.24 18.40 -6.13
N LYS A 86 28.98 19.70 -6.31
CA LYS A 86 29.63 20.56 -7.32
C LYS A 86 31.10 20.75 -6.98
N HIS A 87 31.73 19.69 -6.52
CA HIS A 87 33.13 19.55 -6.34
C HIS A 87 33.45 18.36 -7.22
N ALA A 88 33.86 18.67 -8.45
CA ALA A 88 34.82 17.84 -9.15
C ALA A 88 36.02 17.72 -8.20
N VAL A 89 35.95 16.74 -7.29
CA VAL A 89 37.07 16.39 -6.43
C VAL A 89 38.14 16.02 -7.43
N SER A 90 39.18 16.85 -7.53
CA SER A 90 40.23 16.60 -8.50
C SER A 90 40.77 15.21 -8.21
N VAL A 91 41.00 14.44 -9.27
CA VAL A 91 41.57 13.08 -9.14
C VAL A 91 42.86 13.10 -8.30
N GLY A 92 43.56 14.25 -8.26
CA GLY A 92 44.70 14.51 -7.38
C GLY A 92 44.34 14.53 -5.89
N ALA A 93 43.26 15.20 -5.47
CA ALA A 93 42.85 15.25 -4.06
C ALA A 93 42.45 13.87 -3.50
N VAL A 94 41.79 13.04 -4.33
CA VAL A 94 41.49 11.65 -3.97
C VAL A 94 42.77 10.81 -3.86
N GLN A 95 43.74 11.02 -4.74
CA GLN A 95 45.03 10.32 -4.68
C GLN A 95 45.84 10.68 -3.43
N THR A 96 45.83 11.94 -2.99
CA THR A 96 46.52 12.35 -1.75
C THR A 96 45.85 11.72 -0.54
N LEU A 97 44.52 11.66 -0.52
CA LEU A 97 43.76 11.09 0.60
C LEU A 97 43.94 9.56 0.70
N LEU A 98 44.04 8.87 -0.44
CA LEU A 98 44.35 7.43 -0.49
C LEU A 98 45.81 7.10 -0.13
N ALA A 99 46.75 8.01 -0.40
CA ALA A 99 48.16 7.82 -0.07
C ALA A 99 48.47 7.91 1.43
N ASP A 100 47.66 8.66 2.19
CA ASP A 100 47.78 8.81 3.65
C ASP A 100 47.02 7.72 4.44
N MET A 101 46.26 6.85 3.77
CA MET A 101 45.54 5.75 4.42
C MET A 101 46.46 4.57 4.73
N ASN A 102 46.37 4.04 5.95
CA ASN A 102 47.03 2.78 6.29
C ASN A 102 46.36 1.60 5.56
N GLY A 103 47.09 0.50 5.36
CA GLY A 103 46.58 -0.67 4.62
C GLY A 103 45.28 -1.25 5.20
N GLU A 104 45.12 -1.21 6.52
CA GLU A 104 43.93 -1.72 7.21
C GLU A 104 42.67 -0.86 6.94
N ALA A 105 42.80 0.46 6.90
CA ALA A 105 41.71 1.36 6.53
C ALA A 105 41.36 1.25 5.04
N LEU A 106 42.36 0.94 4.21
CA LEU A 106 42.15 0.72 2.78
C LEU A 106 41.39 -0.59 2.51
N ASP A 107 41.71 -1.65 3.23
CA ASP A 107 40.98 -2.92 3.19
C ASP A 107 39.53 -2.75 3.68
N ALA A 108 39.32 -1.99 4.77
CA ALA A 108 37.98 -1.68 5.26
C ALA A 108 37.13 -0.92 4.22
N VAL A 109 37.73 0.07 3.54
CA VAL A 109 37.05 0.79 2.46
C VAL A 109 36.70 -0.15 1.29
N VAL A 110 37.61 -1.04 0.87
CA VAL A 110 37.31 -1.98 -0.21
C VAL A 110 36.18 -2.94 0.17
N GLU A 111 36.12 -3.41 1.41
CA GLU A 111 35.02 -4.23 1.91
C GLU A 111 33.69 -3.47 1.94
N ASP A 112 33.68 -2.22 2.43
CA ASP A 112 32.48 -1.39 2.45
C ASP A 112 31.92 -1.13 1.04
N PHE A 113 32.78 -0.80 0.08
CA PHE A 113 32.38 -0.62 -1.31
C PHE A 113 31.91 -1.95 -1.94
N SER A 114 32.51 -3.08 -1.57
CA SER A 114 32.08 -4.41 -2.04
C SER A 114 30.72 -4.81 -1.48
N ALA A 115 30.46 -4.50 -0.20
CA ALA A 115 29.16 -4.71 0.44
C ALA A 115 28.08 -3.83 -0.20
N ALA A 116 28.36 -2.54 -0.42
CA ALA A 116 27.45 -1.60 -1.08
C ALA A 116 27.11 -2.06 -2.52
N TYR A 117 28.08 -2.63 -3.25
CA TYR A 117 27.83 -3.18 -4.58
C TYR A 117 26.87 -4.37 -4.53
N ARG A 118 27.09 -5.32 -3.60
CA ARG A 118 26.22 -6.49 -3.42
C ARG A 118 24.81 -6.08 -3.03
N GLU A 119 24.67 -5.09 -2.16
CA GLU A 119 23.37 -4.55 -1.76
C GLU A 119 22.64 -3.87 -2.93
N ALA A 120 23.34 -3.05 -3.72
CA ALA A 120 22.77 -2.41 -4.90
C ALA A 120 22.29 -3.45 -5.95
N VAL A 121 23.05 -4.51 -6.16
CA VAL A 121 22.66 -5.62 -7.05
C VAL A 121 21.46 -6.39 -6.48
N ALA A 122 21.44 -6.68 -5.18
CA ALA A 122 20.34 -7.40 -4.54
C ALA A 122 19.02 -6.61 -4.55
N THR A 123 19.11 -5.28 -4.51
CA THR A 123 17.95 -4.37 -4.53
C THR A 123 17.48 -4.01 -5.94
N GLY A 124 18.21 -4.44 -6.99
CA GLY A 124 17.92 -4.08 -8.38
C GLY A 124 18.16 -2.60 -8.70
N ASN A 125 19.00 -1.93 -7.90
CA ASN A 125 19.37 -0.54 -8.12
C ASN A 125 20.60 -0.46 -9.04
N ASP A 126 20.34 -0.59 -10.35
CA ASP A 126 21.39 -0.64 -11.38
C ASP A 126 22.27 0.62 -11.38
N GLU A 127 21.70 1.80 -11.08
CA GLU A 127 22.46 3.06 -11.05
C GLU A 127 23.46 3.08 -9.89
N ALA A 128 23.04 2.69 -8.69
CA ALA A 128 23.92 2.58 -7.54
C ALA A 128 25.01 1.52 -7.76
N ALA A 129 24.66 0.37 -8.33
CA ALA A 129 25.62 -0.69 -8.66
C ALA A 129 26.69 -0.19 -9.63
N ASP A 130 26.31 0.61 -10.62
CA ASP A 130 27.24 1.12 -11.63
C ASP A 130 28.17 2.21 -11.10
N ILE A 131 27.70 3.05 -10.18
CA ILE A 131 28.52 4.06 -9.48
C ILE A 131 29.57 3.37 -8.59
N VAL A 132 29.13 2.40 -7.77
CA VAL A 132 30.01 1.68 -6.86
C VAL A 132 31.06 0.86 -7.63
N ARG A 133 30.66 0.24 -8.75
CA ARG A 133 31.58 -0.46 -9.65
C ARG A 133 32.67 0.47 -10.21
N LYS A 134 32.30 1.68 -10.64
CA LYS A 134 33.28 2.68 -11.14
C LYS A 134 34.25 3.10 -10.04
N ALA A 135 33.77 3.30 -8.81
CA ALA A 135 34.62 3.62 -7.67
C ALA A 135 35.63 2.50 -7.35
N LEU A 136 35.19 1.24 -7.33
CA LEU A 136 36.08 0.08 -7.12
C LEU A 136 37.15 -0.05 -8.21
N VAL A 137 36.83 0.24 -9.47
CA VAL A 137 37.82 0.23 -10.56
C VAL A 137 38.88 1.33 -10.37
N ILE A 138 38.47 2.51 -9.91
CA ILE A 138 39.40 3.62 -9.62
C ILE A 138 40.34 3.24 -8.47
N LEU A 139 39.79 2.66 -7.39
CA LEU A 139 40.57 2.16 -6.25
C LEU A 139 41.56 1.08 -6.68
N GLY A 140 41.12 0.08 -7.45
CA GLY A 140 41.99 -0.98 -7.95
C GLY A 140 43.11 -0.47 -8.86
N ARG A 141 42.84 0.53 -9.71
CA ARG A 141 43.87 1.19 -10.53
C ARG A 141 44.88 1.97 -9.68
N HIS A 142 44.42 2.62 -8.62
CA HIS A 142 45.30 3.31 -7.69
C HIS A 142 46.21 2.33 -6.95
N LEU A 143 45.64 1.26 -6.38
CA LEU A 143 46.37 0.17 -5.74
C LEU A 143 47.42 -0.46 -6.65
N ALA A 144 47.06 -0.76 -7.90
CA ALA A 144 47.97 -1.32 -8.89
C ALA A 144 49.14 -0.38 -9.22
N LYS A 145 48.92 0.94 -9.18
CA LYS A 145 49.97 1.95 -9.39
C LYS A 145 50.89 2.09 -8.16
N SER A 146 50.34 1.95 -6.95
CA SER A 146 51.06 2.18 -5.69
C SER A 146 51.83 0.95 -5.18
N LEU A 147 51.24 -0.26 -5.29
CA LEU A 147 51.82 -1.52 -4.79
C LEU A 147 52.39 -2.41 -5.90
N GLY A 148 52.12 -2.05 -7.16
CA GLY A 148 52.38 -2.89 -8.32
C GLY A 148 51.24 -3.87 -8.62
N PRO A 149 50.99 -4.20 -9.90
CA PRO A 149 49.80 -4.94 -10.35
C PRO A 149 49.69 -6.35 -9.72
N LYS A 150 50.83 -6.97 -9.42
CA LYS A 150 50.90 -8.32 -8.84
C LYS A 150 50.51 -8.37 -7.36
N ALA A 151 50.79 -7.31 -6.60
CA ALA A 151 50.40 -7.19 -5.19
C ALA A 151 48.95 -6.72 -5.02
N ALA A 152 48.39 -6.01 -6.01
CA ALA A 152 47.01 -5.56 -6.05
C ALA A 152 46.02 -6.63 -6.60
N GLY A 153 46.47 -7.85 -6.88
CA GLY A 153 45.62 -8.93 -7.41
C GLY A 153 45.13 -8.72 -8.84
N VAL A 154 45.73 -7.81 -9.60
CA VAL A 154 45.36 -7.56 -11.00
C VAL A 154 46.16 -8.49 -11.91
N SER A 155 45.49 -9.51 -12.50
CA SER A 155 46.13 -10.34 -13.52
C SER A 155 46.36 -9.51 -14.78
N ILE A 156 47.62 -9.20 -15.08
CA ILE A 156 48.00 -8.70 -16.40
C ILE A 156 48.04 -9.93 -17.32
N ASN A 157 47.00 -10.07 -18.14
CA ASN A 157 47.08 -10.85 -19.37
C ASN A 157 47.53 -9.93 -20.51
#